data_AF-A0A3C0AH73-F1
#
_entry.id   AF-A0A3C0AH73-F1
#
_cell.length_a   1.000
_cell.length_b   1.000
_cell.length_c   1.000
_cell.angle_alpha   90.00
_cell.angle_beta   90.00
_cell.angle_gamma   90.00
#
_symmetry.space_group_name_H-M   'P 1'
#
loop_
_entity.id
_entity.type
_entity.pdbx_description
1 polymer ?
#
loop_
_entity_poly.entity_id
_entity_poly.type
_entity_poly.pdbx_seq_one_letter_code
_entity_poly.pdbx_strand_id
1 'polypeptide(L)'
;MSFYGYHPIIEKWFRNRFQNPTEPQQQGWPCINRGEHTLISAPTGSGKTLTAFLSVIDRLVKRSLAGDLDDETSVIYVSPLRALSNDMHRNLEQPLEEISQLLEDAGEIFTPIRIGLRTGDTPSSKRAALVKRPPHILVTTPESLYLMLTGSKSRETLKTVETVIVDEIHALLRDKRGSHWSITLERLEALVDHPLQRIGLSATQKPLDRVAQYLVGNRPEIEISEASPPEEPCEYPEQSCRIVNIGHSRTLDVAIQVPPSELSAICTHEQWAEVLE
;
A
#
# COMPACT_ATOMS: atom_id res chain seq x y z
N MET A 1 -2.16 -15.45 21.38
CA MET A 1 -2.94 -15.49 20.12
C MET A 1 -2.02 -14.97 19.04
N SER A 2 -1.87 -15.70 17.93
CA SER A 2 -1.00 -15.33 16.80
C SER A 2 -1.43 -13.97 16.23
N PHE A 3 -0.47 -13.08 16.00
CA PHE A 3 -0.67 -11.79 15.33
C PHE A 3 -0.99 -12.03 13.84
N TYR A 4 -2.27 -12.29 13.54
CA TYR A 4 -2.83 -12.42 12.19
C TYR A 4 -2.12 -13.46 11.28
N GLY A 5 -1.48 -14.48 11.86
CA GLY A 5 -0.71 -15.48 11.10
C GLY A 5 0.64 -15.00 10.58
N TYR A 6 1.13 -13.84 11.04
CA TYR A 6 2.45 -13.35 10.70
C TYR A 6 3.56 -14.13 11.38
N HIS A 7 4.72 -14.09 10.74
CA HIS A 7 5.95 -14.63 11.27
C HIS A 7 6.29 -13.94 12.61
N PRO A 8 6.78 -14.68 13.62
CA PRO A 8 7.09 -14.13 14.95
C PRO A 8 8.03 -12.91 14.92
N ILE A 9 8.93 -12.84 13.95
CA ILE A 9 9.84 -11.69 13.77
C ILE A 9 9.10 -10.43 13.34
N ILE A 10 8.10 -10.55 12.46
CA ILE A 10 7.26 -9.42 12.05
C ILE A 10 6.43 -8.93 13.22
N GLU A 11 5.87 -9.86 14.02
CA GLU A 11 5.16 -9.50 15.26
C GLU A 11 6.07 -8.80 16.25
N LYS A 12 7.28 -9.32 16.50
CA LYS A 12 8.28 -8.72 17.40
C LYS A 12 8.66 -7.32 16.93
N TRP A 13 8.95 -7.15 15.64
CA TRP A 13 9.25 -5.84 15.05
C TRP A 13 8.10 -4.86 15.26
N PHE A 14 6.86 -5.27 14.96
CA PHE A 14 5.70 -4.42 15.09
C PHE A 14 5.49 -3.96 16.54
N ARG A 15 5.57 -4.88 17.51
CA ARG A 15 5.40 -4.57 18.94
C ARG A 15 6.49 -3.67 19.51
N ASN A 16 7.71 -3.74 18.96
CA ASN A 16 8.80 -2.85 19.36
C ASN A 16 8.59 -1.41 18.88
N ARG A 17 7.89 -1.23 17.74
CA ARG A 17 7.71 0.09 17.10
C ARG A 17 6.36 0.74 17.39
N PHE A 18 5.32 -0.06 17.61
CA PHE A 18 3.94 0.40 17.76
C PHE A 18 3.27 -0.25 18.98
N GLN A 19 2.42 0.52 19.65
CA GLN A 19 1.69 0.04 20.83
C GLN A 19 0.63 -1.00 20.45
N ASN A 20 -0.23 -0.68 19.48
CA ASN A 20 -1.33 -1.54 19.02
C ASN A 20 -1.60 -1.33 17.53
N PRO A 21 -2.10 -2.35 16.81
CA PRO A 21 -2.59 -2.20 15.43
C PRO A 21 -3.70 -1.16 15.30
N THR A 22 -3.64 -0.34 14.25
CA THR A 22 -4.71 0.62 13.93
C THR A 22 -5.91 -0.08 13.30
N GLU A 23 -7.07 0.58 13.26
CA GLU A 23 -8.28 0.00 12.69
C GLU A 23 -8.14 -0.47 11.22
N PRO A 24 -7.51 0.32 10.30
CA PRO A 24 -7.24 -0.18 8.95
C PRO A 24 -6.39 -1.45 8.94
N GLN A 25 -5.44 -1.58 9.88
CA GLN A 25 -4.56 -2.74 9.98
C GLN A 25 -5.32 -3.99 10.44
N GLN A 26 -6.13 -3.85 11.50
CA GLN A 26 -6.92 -4.95 12.04
C GLN A 26 -7.92 -5.52 11.04
N GLN A 27 -8.56 -4.66 10.26
CA GLN A 27 -9.55 -5.06 9.25
C GLN A 27 -8.89 -5.47 7.92
N GLY A 28 -7.79 -4.83 7.54
CA GLY A 28 -7.10 -5.06 6.27
C GLY A 28 -6.23 -6.30 6.23
N TRP A 29 -5.46 -6.59 7.29
CA TRP A 29 -4.54 -7.73 7.30
C TRP A 29 -5.21 -9.08 7.05
N PRO A 30 -6.36 -9.42 7.66
CA PRO A 30 -7.04 -10.69 7.37
C PRO A 30 -7.38 -10.84 5.88
N CYS A 31 -7.89 -9.78 5.24
CA CYS A 31 -8.28 -9.79 3.84
C CYS A 31 -7.06 -9.96 2.93
N ILE A 32 -6.01 -9.15 3.17
CA ILE A 32 -4.79 -9.18 2.36
C ILE A 32 -4.06 -10.52 2.50
N ASN A 33 -3.97 -11.07 3.70
CA ASN A 33 -3.28 -12.34 3.97
C ASN A 33 -3.96 -13.54 3.31
N ARG A 34 -5.28 -13.46 3.07
CA ARG A 34 -6.04 -14.48 2.34
C ARG A 34 -5.87 -14.40 0.83
N GLY A 35 -5.21 -13.36 0.31
CA GLY A 35 -5.04 -13.14 -1.12
C GLY A 35 -6.17 -12.32 -1.76
N GLU A 36 -7.12 -11.82 -0.98
CA GLU A 36 -8.25 -11.04 -1.50
C GLU A 36 -7.77 -9.69 -2.05
N HIS A 37 -8.40 -9.20 -3.12
CA HIS A 37 -8.25 -7.80 -3.49
C HIS A 37 -8.79 -6.93 -2.35
N THR A 38 -8.12 -5.83 -2.04
CA THR A 38 -8.49 -5.02 -0.87
C THR A 38 -8.42 -3.54 -1.21
N LEU A 39 -9.51 -2.80 -1.01
CA LEU A 39 -9.53 -1.34 -1.05
C LEU A 39 -9.59 -0.81 0.39
N ILE A 40 -8.53 -0.15 0.83
CA ILE A 40 -8.48 0.52 2.13
C ILE A 40 -8.78 2.00 1.95
N SER A 41 -9.94 2.44 2.45
CA SER A 41 -10.33 3.83 2.58
C SER A 41 -10.17 4.26 4.03
N ALA A 42 -9.14 5.06 4.32
CA ALA A 42 -8.88 5.57 5.66
C ALA A 42 -8.25 6.98 5.61
N PRO A 43 -8.42 7.80 6.66
CA PRO A 43 -7.76 9.09 6.76
C PRO A 43 -6.23 8.98 6.66
N THR A 44 -5.60 10.07 6.21
CA THR A 44 -4.13 10.18 6.21
C THR A 44 -3.60 10.02 7.64
N GLY A 45 -2.47 9.33 7.78
CA GLY A 45 -1.88 9.04 9.10
C GLY A 45 -2.50 7.85 9.85
N SER A 46 -3.53 7.20 9.31
CA SER A 46 -4.14 6.01 9.96
C SER A 46 -3.36 4.70 9.76
N GLY A 47 -2.19 4.74 9.11
CA GLY A 47 -1.36 3.55 8.87
C GLY A 47 -1.79 2.68 7.67
N LYS A 48 -2.56 3.23 6.71
CA LYS A 48 -3.03 2.52 5.51
C LYS A 48 -1.89 1.88 4.71
N THR A 49 -0.78 2.59 4.57
CA THR A 49 0.38 2.13 3.82
C THR A 49 1.07 0.96 4.52
N LEU A 50 1.31 1.07 5.84
CA LEU A 50 1.87 -0.04 6.62
C LEU A 50 0.93 -1.26 6.63
N THR A 51 -0.38 -1.06 6.54
CA THR A 51 -1.34 -2.15 6.41
C THR A 51 -1.03 -3.02 5.18
N ALA A 52 -0.89 -2.39 4.01
CA ALA A 52 -0.58 -3.11 2.77
C ALA A 52 0.83 -3.71 2.78
N PHE A 53 1.83 -2.96 3.23
CA PHE A 53 3.22 -3.41 3.18
C PHE A 53 3.53 -4.52 4.17
N LEU A 54 2.96 -4.50 5.38
CA LEU A 54 3.34 -5.49 6.40
C LEU A 54 2.93 -6.92 5.99
N SER A 55 1.74 -7.09 5.40
CA SER A 55 1.30 -8.39 4.85
C SER A 55 2.23 -8.90 3.75
N VAL A 56 2.71 -7.99 2.91
CA VAL A 56 3.61 -8.31 1.81
C VAL A 56 5.02 -8.64 2.32
N ILE A 57 5.54 -7.85 3.26
CA ILE A 57 6.85 -8.08 3.88
C ILE A 57 6.86 -9.41 4.62
N ASP A 58 5.78 -9.75 5.34
CA ASP A 58 5.64 -11.05 6.00
C ASP A 58 5.79 -12.22 5.02
N ARG A 59 5.11 -12.17 3.87
CA ARG A 59 5.26 -13.19 2.80
C ARG A 59 6.70 -13.28 2.29
N LEU A 60 7.34 -12.13 2.05
CA LEU A 60 8.73 -12.09 1.58
C LEU A 60 9.72 -12.61 2.63
N VAL A 61 9.49 -12.35 3.93
CA VAL A 61 10.31 -12.89 5.03
C VAL A 61 10.15 -14.40 5.10
N LYS A 62 8.93 -14.94 5.00
CA LYS A 62 8.70 -16.39 4.97
C LYS A 62 9.43 -17.06 3.80
N ARG A 63 9.37 -16.47 2.59
CA ARG A 63 10.13 -16.96 1.42
C ARG A 63 11.64 -16.83 1.60
N SER A 64 12.11 -15.73 2.18
CA SER A 64 13.51 -15.49 2.49
C SER A 64 14.11 -16.58 3.38
N LEU A 65 13.38 -16.97 4.42
CA LEU A 65 13.77 -18.02 5.37
C LEU A 65 13.67 -19.43 4.78
N ALA A 66 12.73 -19.64 3.85
CA ALA A 66 12.63 -20.90 3.11
C ALA A 66 13.74 -21.08 2.06
N GLY A 67 14.48 -20.02 1.73
CA GLY A 67 15.48 -20.03 0.64
C GLY A 67 14.89 -19.82 -0.76
N ASP A 68 13.62 -19.41 -0.85
CA ASP A 68 12.83 -19.27 -2.09
C ASP A 68 12.66 -17.80 -2.52
N LEU A 69 13.64 -16.95 -2.19
CA LEU A 69 13.64 -15.53 -2.51
C LEU A 69 14.67 -15.21 -3.60
N ASP A 70 14.31 -15.55 -4.83
CA ASP A 70 15.11 -15.31 -6.04
C ASP A 70 15.19 -13.82 -6.41
N ASP A 71 16.10 -13.51 -7.34
CA ASP A 71 16.32 -12.15 -7.86
C ASP A 71 15.19 -11.72 -8.83
N GLU A 72 13.99 -11.58 -8.30
CA GLU A 72 12.74 -11.35 -9.04
C GLU A 72 11.85 -10.28 -8.37
N THR A 73 10.93 -9.68 -9.13
CA THR A 73 9.97 -8.71 -8.59
C THR A 73 8.64 -9.36 -8.27
N SER A 74 8.34 -9.51 -6.97
CA SER A 74 7.07 -10.07 -6.50
C SER A 74 6.02 -8.98 -6.20
N VAL A 75 6.45 -7.75 -5.95
CA VAL A 75 5.58 -6.67 -5.47
C VAL A 75 5.84 -5.40 -6.24
N ILE A 76 4.78 -4.76 -6.74
CA ILE A 76 4.86 -3.41 -7.29
C ILE A 76 4.05 -2.46 -6.42
N TYR A 77 4.71 -1.40 -5.96
CA TYR A 77 4.05 -0.25 -5.38
C TYR A 77 3.99 0.88 -6.39
N VAL A 78 2.79 1.38 -6.66
CA VAL A 78 2.54 2.48 -7.59
C VAL A 78 2.03 3.69 -6.83
N SER A 79 2.74 4.81 -6.96
CA SER A 79 2.25 6.10 -6.51
C SER A 79 1.99 7.04 -7.69
N PRO A 80 0.77 7.61 -7.82
CA PRO A 80 0.46 8.65 -8.80
C PRO A 80 1.23 9.95 -8.53
N LEU A 81 1.72 10.15 -7.30
CA LEU A 81 2.40 11.37 -6.87
C LEU A 81 3.90 11.10 -6.77
N ARG A 82 4.70 11.78 -7.61
CA ARG A 82 6.15 11.51 -7.71
C ARG A 82 6.90 11.71 -6.40
N ALA A 83 6.59 12.78 -5.66
CA ALA A 83 7.22 13.08 -4.37
C ALA A 83 7.07 11.89 -3.39
N LEU A 84 5.89 11.29 -3.38
CA LEU A 84 5.57 10.16 -2.51
C LEU A 84 6.35 8.89 -2.89
N SER A 85 6.76 8.70 -4.14
CA SER A 85 7.54 7.52 -4.55
C SER A 85 8.93 7.48 -3.90
N ASN A 86 9.63 8.63 -3.84
CA ASN A 86 10.95 8.70 -3.22
C ASN A 86 10.88 8.54 -1.70
N ASP A 87 9.89 9.20 -1.09
CA ASP A 87 9.67 9.13 0.36
C ASP A 87 9.30 7.70 0.78
N MET A 88 8.47 7.01 0.00
CA MET A 88 8.09 5.63 0.28
C MET A 88 9.25 4.65 0.21
N HIS A 89 10.18 4.82 -0.74
CA HIS A 89 11.38 3.98 -0.77
C HIS A 89 12.17 4.10 0.54
N ARG A 90 12.46 5.33 0.98
CA ARG A 90 13.18 5.58 2.24
C ARG A 90 12.43 5.07 3.46
N ASN A 91 11.12 5.27 3.48
CA ASN A 91 10.26 4.84 4.59
C ASN A 91 10.14 3.31 4.70
N LEU A 92 10.49 2.55 3.65
CA LEU A 92 10.51 1.09 3.66
C LEU A 92 11.90 0.51 3.90
N GLU A 93 12.97 1.22 3.54
CA GLU A 93 14.35 0.78 3.84
C GLU A 93 14.54 0.54 5.35
N GLN A 94 14.15 1.50 6.19
CA GLN A 94 14.33 1.39 7.63
C GLN A 94 13.58 0.17 8.24
N PRO A 95 12.27 -0.05 8.00
CA PRO A 95 11.59 -1.27 8.45
C PRO A 95 12.27 -2.57 7.99
N LEU A 96 12.75 -2.62 6.74
CA LEU A 96 13.40 -3.82 6.21
C LEU A 96 14.76 -4.08 6.86
N GLU A 97 15.53 -3.02 7.14
CA GLU A 97 16.80 -3.10 7.89
C GLU A 97 16.56 -3.59 9.33
N GLU A 98 15.57 -3.01 10.02
CA GLU A 98 15.21 -3.41 11.39
C GLU A 98 14.73 -4.88 11.46
N ILE A 99 13.94 -5.33 10.48
CA ILE A 99 13.52 -6.74 10.38
C ILE A 99 14.72 -7.64 10.10
N SER A 100 15.62 -7.24 9.21
CA SER A 100 16.84 -8.00 8.90
C SER A 100 17.73 -8.16 10.13
N GLN A 101 17.91 -7.09 10.92
CA GLN A 101 18.65 -7.16 12.18
C GLN A 101 18.00 -8.13 13.17
N LEU A 102 16.67 -8.14 13.28
CA LEU A 102 15.97 -9.09 14.14
C LEU A 102 16.12 -10.55 13.69
N LEU A 103 16.23 -10.79 12.38
CA LEU A 103 16.53 -12.12 11.83
C LEU A 103 17.97 -12.54 12.14
N GLU A 104 18.94 -11.63 11.98
CA GLU A 104 20.34 -11.86 12.35
C GLU A 104 20.51 -12.16 13.84
N ASP A 105 19.88 -11.37 14.70
CA ASP A 105 19.91 -11.55 16.16
C ASP A 105 19.28 -12.88 16.59
N ALA A 106 18.33 -13.40 15.80
CA ALA A 106 17.71 -14.70 16.01
C ALA A 106 18.56 -15.87 15.47
N GLY A 107 19.66 -15.58 14.77
CA GLY A 107 20.54 -16.59 14.17
C GLY A 107 19.96 -17.24 12.91
N GLU A 108 18.98 -16.61 12.26
CA GLU A 108 18.34 -17.13 11.06
C GLU A 108 19.24 -17.00 9.83
N ILE A 109 19.16 -17.97 8.93
CA ILE A 109 19.77 -17.87 7.60
C ILE A 109 18.72 -17.35 6.64
N PHE A 110 18.94 -16.17 6.07
CA PHE A 110 17.95 -15.50 5.24
C PHE A 110 18.59 -14.74 4.07
N THR A 111 17.77 -14.47 3.05
CA THR A 111 18.14 -13.60 1.93
C THR A 111 17.59 -12.18 2.14
N PRO A 112 18.43 -11.12 2.15
CA PRO A 112 17.94 -9.77 2.37
C PRO A 112 16.90 -9.32 1.34
N ILE A 113 15.80 -8.75 1.83
CA ILE A 113 14.73 -8.22 0.97
C ILE A 113 15.21 -6.93 0.30
N ARG A 114 15.14 -6.86 -1.02
CA ARG A 114 15.58 -5.69 -1.80
C ARG A 114 14.40 -4.87 -2.28
N ILE A 115 14.51 -3.57 -2.09
CA ILE A 115 13.62 -2.57 -2.66
C ILE A 115 14.34 -1.82 -3.79
N GLY A 116 13.61 -1.44 -4.83
CA GLY A 116 14.13 -0.65 -5.93
C GLY A 116 13.16 0.44 -6.36
N LEU A 117 13.71 1.55 -6.86
CA LEU A 117 12.95 2.71 -7.30
C LEU A 117 13.09 2.92 -8.81
N ARG A 118 11.97 2.87 -9.53
CA ARG A 118 11.89 3.17 -10.96
C ARG A 118 10.88 4.27 -11.25
N THR A 119 11.37 5.46 -11.53
CA THR A 119 10.56 6.61 -11.97
C THR A 119 11.12 7.18 -13.28
N GLY A 120 10.49 8.24 -13.79
CA GLY A 120 11.01 9.01 -14.92
C GLY A 120 12.41 9.59 -14.65
N ASP A 121 12.71 9.90 -13.38
CA ASP A 121 13.94 10.56 -12.95
C ASP A 121 15.07 9.56 -12.64
N THR A 122 14.79 8.25 -12.60
CA THR A 122 15.83 7.21 -12.40
C THR A 122 16.87 7.27 -13.52
N PRO A 123 18.18 7.40 -13.23
CA PRO A 123 19.24 7.40 -14.24
C PRO A 123 19.33 6.09 -15.03
N SER A 124 19.77 6.14 -16.29
CA SER A 124 19.86 4.97 -17.18
C SER A 124 20.65 3.80 -16.59
N SER A 125 21.75 4.07 -15.89
CA SER A 125 22.56 3.07 -15.19
C SER A 125 21.77 2.33 -14.10
N LYS A 126 21.01 3.05 -13.28
CA LYS A 126 20.13 2.45 -12.26
C LYS A 126 19.00 1.63 -12.89
N ARG A 127 18.43 2.08 -14.03
CA ARG A 127 17.42 1.30 -14.78
C ARG A 127 18.00 -0.04 -15.24
N ALA A 128 19.20 -0.02 -15.81
CA ALA A 128 19.89 -1.23 -16.27
C ALA A 128 20.21 -2.17 -15.10
N ALA A 129 20.59 -1.63 -13.94
CA ALA A 129 20.82 -2.41 -12.73
C ALA A 129 19.55 -3.13 -12.25
N LEU A 130 18.39 -2.45 -12.24
CA LEU A 130 17.10 -3.07 -11.89
C LEU A 130 16.70 -4.20 -12.85
N VAL A 131 17.06 -4.10 -14.13
CA VAL A 131 16.81 -5.18 -15.10
C VAL A 131 17.77 -6.36 -14.89
N LYS A 132 19.04 -6.08 -14.58
CA LYS A 132 20.05 -7.11 -14.36
C LYS A 132 19.80 -7.89 -13.06
N ARG A 133 19.33 -7.18 -12.03
CA ARG A 133 19.03 -7.74 -10.72
C ARG A 133 17.73 -7.11 -10.18
N PRO A 134 16.58 -7.70 -10.53
CA PRO A 134 15.28 -7.23 -10.06
C PRO A 134 15.20 -7.13 -8.54
N PRO A 135 14.57 -6.07 -7.99
CA PRO A 135 14.24 -5.99 -6.58
C PRO A 135 12.97 -6.82 -6.29
N HIS A 136 12.81 -7.30 -5.06
CA HIS A 136 11.59 -8.00 -4.63
C HIS A 136 10.39 -7.04 -4.51
N ILE A 137 10.66 -5.79 -4.10
CA ILE A 137 9.69 -4.70 -4.05
C ILE A 137 10.11 -3.58 -5.01
N LEU A 138 9.28 -3.31 -6.03
CA LEU A 138 9.50 -2.24 -6.98
C LEU A 138 8.57 -1.05 -6.70
N VAL A 139 9.14 0.09 -6.35
CA VAL A 139 8.44 1.37 -6.21
C VAL A 139 8.48 2.11 -7.54
N THR A 140 7.32 2.49 -8.08
CA THR A 140 7.23 3.10 -9.41
C THR A 140 6.04 4.06 -9.57
N THR A 141 5.92 4.67 -10.75
CA THR A 141 4.78 5.51 -11.16
C THR A 141 3.99 4.80 -12.27
N PRO A 142 2.70 5.16 -12.49
CA PRO A 142 1.90 4.59 -13.58
C PRO A 142 2.59 4.62 -14.95
N GLU A 143 3.20 5.75 -15.29
CA GLU A 143 3.87 5.95 -16.58
C GLU A 143 5.17 5.13 -16.67
N SER A 144 5.90 5.03 -15.56
CA SER A 144 7.15 4.26 -15.53
C SER A 144 6.89 2.77 -15.67
N LEU A 145 5.83 2.26 -15.02
CA LEU A 145 5.40 0.86 -15.17
C LEU A 145 4.99 0.55 -16.62
N TYR A 146 4.21 1.43 -17.24
CA TYR A 146 3.84 1.29 -18.66
C TYR A 146 5.07 1.17 -19.58
N LEU A 147 6.09 1.99 -19.36
CA LEU A 147 7.34 1.91 -20.11
C LEU A 147 8.05 0.58 -19.87
N MET A 148 8.07 0.07 -18.63
CA MET A 148 8.66 -1.24 -18.33
C MET A 148 7.95 -2.39 -19.05
N LEU A 149 6.61 -2.40 -19.05
CA LEU A 149 5.77 -3.39 -19.74
C LEU A 149 5.90 -3.36 -21.27
N THR A 150 6.44 -2.26 -21.81
CA THR A 150 6.63 -2.07 -23.25
C THR A 150 8.08 -2.38 -23.67
N GLY A 151 9.05 -2.26 -22.75
CA GLY A 151 10.43 -2.66 -22.99
C GLY A 151 10.63 -4.16 -22.84
N SER A 152 11.20 -4.84 -23.84
CA SER A 152 11.37 -6.30 -23.85
C SER A 152 12.06 -6.84 -22.60
N LYS A 153 13.24 -6.30 -22.25
CA LYS A 153 14.00 -6.80 -21.09
C LYS A 153 13.36 -6.46 -19.74
N SER A 154 12.81 -5.26 -19.59
CA SER A 154 12.16 -4.84 -18.34
C SER A 154 10.82 -5.52 -18.13
N ARG A 155 10.15 -5.96 -19.20
CA ARG A 155 8.90 -6.72 -19.11
C ARG A 155 9.13 -8.10 -18.50
N GLU A 156 10.25 -8.76 -18.83
CA GLU A 156 10.57 -10.07 -18.27
C GLU A 156 10.68 -10.05 -16.74
N THR A 157 11.19 -8.96 -16.16
CA THR A 157 11.32 -8.83 -14.70
C THR A 157 10.00 -8.67 -13.96
N LEU A 158 8.87 -8.54 -14.67
CA LEU A 158 7.54 -8.32 -14.09
C LEU A 158 6.63 -9.56 -14.15
N LYS A 159 7.13 -10.69 -14.68
CA LYS A 159 6.33 -11.92 -14.87
C LYS A 159 5.96 -12.64 -13.58
N THR A 160 6.69 -12.38 -12.50
CA THR A 160 6.51 -13.04 -11.19
C THR A 160 5.90 -12.13 -10.15
N VAL A 161 5.27 -11.03 -10.60
CA VAL A 161 4.62 -10.04 -9.73
C VAL A 161 3.33 -10.62 -9.20
N GLU A 162 3.28 -10.90 -7.91
CA GLU A 162 2.11 -11.45 -7.23
C GLU A 162 1.17 -10.36 -6.70
N THR A 163 1.68 -9.15 -6.46
CA THR A 163 0.88 -8.09 -5.81
C THR A 163 1.18 -6.70 -6.36
N VAL A 164 0.13 -5.93 -6.63
CA VAL A 164 0.19 -4.50 -6.93
C VAL A 164 -0.51 -3.70 -5.83
N ILE A 165 0.21 -2.76 -5.25
CA ILE A 165 -0.31 -1.75 -4.33
C ILE A 165 -0.45 -0.44 -5.10
N VAL A 166 -1.66 0.12 -5.16
CA VAL A 166 -1.96 1.40 -5.80
C VAL A 166 -2.28 2.42 -4.72
N ASP A 167 -1.30 3.26 -4.39
CA ASP A 167 -1.51 4.32 -3.41
C ASP A 167 -2.20 5.53 -4.02
N GLU A 168 -2.94 6.27 -3.20
CA GLU A 168 -3.76 7.41 -3.59
C GLU A 168 -4.56 7.15 -4.88
N ILE A 169 -5.20 5.99 -4.98
CA ILE A 169 -5.91 5.53 -6.19
C ILE A 169 -6.95 6.55 -6.68
N HIS A 170 -7.50 7.35 -5.77
CA HIS A 170 -8.45 8.42 -6.10
C HIS A 170 -7.88 9.49 -7.04
N ALA A 171 -6.56 9.72 -7.00
CA ALA A 171 -5.87 10.64 -7.90
C ALA A 171 -5.91 10.17 -9.37
N LEU A 172 -6.23 8.89 -9.61
CA LEU A 172 -6.32 8.30 -10.94
C LEU A 172 -7.76 8.21 -11.48
N LEU A 173 -8.80 8.61 -10.73
CA LEU A 173 -10.18 8.30 -11.13
C LEU A 173 -10.80 9.28 -12.16
N ARG A 174 -10.19 10.46 -12.38
CA ARG A 174 -10.89 11.60 -12.99
C ARG A 174 -10.41 12.00 -14.38
N ASP A 175 -9.39 11.36 -14.92
CA ASP A 175 -8.74 11.82 -16.14
C ASP A 175 -8.24 10.67 -17.04
N LYS A 176 -7.66 11.06 -18.18
CA LYS A 176 -7.08 10.12 -19.16
C LYS A 176 -5.88 9.36 -18.58
N ARG A 177 -5.21 9.90 -17.55
CA ARG A 177 -4.12 9.21 -16.85
C ARG A 177 -4.68 7.99 -16.12
N GLY A 178 -5.86 8.11 -15.54
CA GLY A 178 -6.66 7.00 -15.04
C GLY A 178 -6.94 5.91 -16.06
N SER A 179 -7.51 6.30 -17.20
CA SER A 179 -7.77 5.36 -18.29
C SER A 179 -6.49 4.63 -18.73
N HIS A 180 -5.38 5.35 -18.86
CA HIS A 180 -4.09 4.76 -19.19
C HIS A 180 -3.58 3.79 -18.10
N TRP A 181 -3.74 4.15 -16.82
CA TRP A 181 -3.40 3.26 -15.70
C TRP A 181 -4.22 1.97 -15.74
N SER A 182 -5.53 2.04 -15.94
CA SER A 182 -6.38 0.85 -15.98
C SER A 182 -5.90 -0.15 -17.05
N ILE A 183 -5.57 0.33 -18.25
CA ILE A 183 -5.02 -0.50 -19.34
C ILE A 183 -3.64 -1.05 -18.97
N THR A 184 -2.81 -0.25 -18.29
CA THR A 184 -1.48 -0.67 -17.84
C THR A 184 -1.56 -1.81 -16.83
N LEU A 185 -2.49 -1.73 -15.88
CA LEU A 185 -2.73 -2.77 -14.89
C LEU A 185 -3.25 -4.06 -15.54
N GLU A 186 -4.17 -3.98 -16.50
CA GLU A 186 -4.64 -5.16 -17.25
C GLU A 186 -3.54 -5.80 -18.11
N ARG A 187 -2.60 -5.01 -18.64
CA ARG A 187 -1.41 -5.55 -19.33
C ARG A 187 -0.45 -6.29 -18.40
N LEU A 188 -0.38 -5.88 -17.14
CA LEU A 188 0.39 -6.60 -16.13
C LEU A 188 -0.31 -7.89 -15.71
N GLU A 189 -1.63 -7.85 -15.49
CA GLU A 189 -2.44 -9.05 -15.25
C GLU A 189 -2.24 -10.09 -16.35
N ALA A 190 -2.34 -9.67 -17.62
CA ALA A 190 -2.15 -10.57 -18.76
C ALA A 190 -0.70 -11.04 -18.98
N LEU A 191 0.26 -10.50 -18.22
CA LEU A 191 1.68 -10.90 -18.28
C LEU A 191 2.02 -11.99 -17.27
N VAL A 192 1.32 -12.04 -16.14
CA VAL A 192 1.58 -12.98 -15.05
C VAL A 192 0.73 -14.23 -15.24
N ASP A 193 1.27 -15.40 -14.91
CA ASP A 193 0.59 -16.70 -15.11
C ASP A 193 -0.24 -17.15 -13.89
N HIS A 194 -0.44 -16.26 -12.92
CA HIS A 194 -1.20 -16.49 -11.69
C HIS A 194 -2.08 -15.26 -11.38
N PRO A 195 -3.14 -15.41 -10.55
CA PRO A 195 -3.98 -14.27 -10.17
C PRO A 195 -3.17 -13.16 -9.50
N LEU A 196 -3.28 -11.93 -10.00
CA LEU A 196 -2.56 -10.78 -9.45
C LEU A 196 -3.36 -10.16 -8.31
N GLN A 197 -2.84 -10.16 -7.08
CA GLN A 197 -3.50 -9.45 -5.98
C GLN A 197 -3.39 -7.93 -6.17
N ARG A 198 -4.52 -7.22 -6.01
CA ARG A 198 -4.59 -5.75 -6.15
C ARG A 198 -5.04 -5.11 -4.86
N ILE A 199 -4.22 -4.20 -4.32
CA ILE A 199 -4.49 -3.48 -3.08
C ILE A 199 -4.58 -1.99 -3.40
N GLY A 200 -5.74 -1.40 -3.22
CA GLY A 200 -5.96 0.04 -3.39
C GLY A 200 -5.88 0.75 -2.06
N LEU A 201 -5.12 1.85 -1.99
CA LEU A 201 -5.12 2.74 -0.85
C LEU A 201 -5.70 4.08 -1.27
N SER A 202 -6.65 4.57 -0.48
CA SER A 202 -7.25 5.87 -0.73
C SER A 202 -7.46 6.61 0.57
N ALA A 203 -7.25 7.92 0.55
CA ALA A 203 -8.00 8.80 1.43
C ALA A 203 -9.52 8.65 1.19
N THR A 204 -10.33 9.24 2.06
CA THR A 204 -11.78 9.07 2.02
C THR A 204 -12.38 9.52 0.68
N GLN A 205 -13.06 8.60 0.00
CA GLN A 205 -13.73 8.83 -1.29
C GLN A 205 -15.13 8.24 -1.28
N LYS A 206 -16.00 8.77 -2.14
CA LYS A 206 -17.32 8.21 -2.41
C LYS A 206 -17.65 8.28 -3.91
N PRO A 207 -18.36 7.28 -4.45
CA PRO A 207 -18.80 6.03 -3.79
C PRO A 207 -17.69 4.94 -3.88
N LEU A 208 -17.46 4.19 -2.79
CA LEU A 208 -16.29 3.29 -2.66
C LEU A 208 -16.37 2.03 -3.53
N ASP A 209 -17.58 1.55 -3.79
CA ASP A 209 -17.88 0.46 -4.74
C ASP A 209 -17.31 0.77 -6.14
N ARG A 210 -17.44 2.02 -6.61
CA ARG A 210 -16.89 2.46 -7.89
C ARG A 210 -15.36 2.50 -7.91
N VAL A 211 -14.76 2.87 -6.78
CA VAL A 211 -13.29 2.86 -6.64
C VAL A 211 -12.78 1.42 -6.62
N ALA A 212 -13.47 0.52 -5.92
CA ALA A 212 -13.17 -0.90 -5.90
C ALA A 212 -13.31 -1.51 -7.30
N GLN A 213 -14.42 -1.23 -8.00
CA GLN A 213 -14.63 -1.66 -9.39
C GLN A 213 -13.52 -1.15 -10.33
N TYR A 214 -13.03 0.08 -10.12
CA TYR A 214 -11.90 0.61 -10.88
C TYR A 214 -10.58 -0.13 -10.57
N LEU A 215 -10.33 -0.48 -9.30
CA LEU A 215 -9.16 -1.23 -8.86
C LEU A 215 -9.12 -2.63 -9.49
N VAL A 216 -10.23 -3.37 -9.39
CA VAL A 216 -10.30 -4.78 -9.82
C VAL A 216 -10.77 -4.97 -11.26
N GLY A 217 -11.08 -3.89 -11.97
CA GLY A 217 -11.64 -3.94 -13.31
C GLY A 217 -13.11 -4.38 -13.34
N ASN A 218 -13.71 -4.36 -14.52
CA ASN A 218 -15.12 -4.74 -14.71
C ASN A 218 -15.29 -6.26 -14.87
N ARG A 219 -14.83 -7.02 -13.85
CA ARG A 219 -14.92 -8.48 -13.77
C ARG A 219 -16.19 -8.87 -13.00
N PRO A 220 -17.24 -9.40 -13.65
CA PRO A 220 -18.48 -9.79 -12.96
C PRO A 220 -18.29 -10.92 -11.94
N GLU A 221 -17.22 -11.70 -12.07
CA GLU A 221 -16.82 -12.75 -11.15
C GLU A 221 -16.26 -12.22 -9.83
N ILE A 222 -15.81 -10.96 -9.77
CA ILE A 222 -15.25 -10.40 -8.53
C ILE A 222 -16.38 -9.84 -7.65
N GLU A 223 -16.62 -10.48 -6.52
CA GLU A 223 -17.56 -9.99 -5.52
C GLU A 223 -16.96 -8.80 -4.75
N ILE A 224 -17.56 -7.62 -4.90
CA ILE A 224 -17.19 -6.43 -4.14
C ILE A 224 -18.08 -6.33 -2.91
N SER A 225 -17.49 -6.37 -1.72
CA SER A 225 -18.22 -6.16 -0.47
C SER A 225 -17.52 -5.16 0.45
N GLU A 226 -18.30 -4.39 1.19
CA GLU A 226 -17.80 -3.64 2.34
C GLU A 226 -17.71 -4.60 3.53
N ALA A 227 -16.55 -4.68 4.18
CA ALA A 227 -16.24 -5.79 5.07
C ALA A 227 -15.83 -5.33 6.47
N SER A 228 -16.48 -5.94 7.45
CA SER A 228 -15.77 -6.52 8.60
C SER A 228 -15.14 -7.85 8.13
N PRO A 229 -13.94 -8.24 8.60
CA PRO A 229 -13.26 -9.44 8.12
C PRO A 229 -14.16 -10.69 8.31
N PRO A 230 -14.39 -11.52 7.27
CA PRO A 230 -15.29 -12.66 7.39
C PRO A 230 -14.72 -13.72 8.35
N GLU A 231 -15.57 -14.28 9.21
CA GLU A 231 -15.18 -15.31 10.19
C GLU A 231 -14.65 -16.58 9.49
N GLU A 232 -15.21 -16.91 8.32
CA GLU A 232 -14.78 -18.05 7.51
C GLU A 232 -13.79 -17.65 6.41
N PRO A 233 -12.87 -18.56 5.99
CA PRO A 233 -11.97 -18.33 4.87
C PRO A 233 -12.75 -18.12 3.57
N CYS A 234 -12.31 -17.16 2.75
CA CYS A 234 -12.87 -16.98 1.40
C CYS A 234 -12.45 -18.17 0.52
N GLU A 235 -13.43 -18.81 -0.13
CA GLU A 235 -13.20 -19.97 -1.01
C GLU A 235 -12.42 -19.60 -2.29
N TYR A 236 -12.67 -18.39 -2.83
CA TYR A 236 -12.05 -17.85 -4.04
C TYR A 236 -11.53 -16.42 -3.78
N PRO A 237 -10.40 -16.27 -3.07
CA PRO A 237 -9.90 -14.95 -2.69
C PRO A 237 -9.59 -14.04 -3.88
N GLU A 238 -9.10 -14.61 -4.98
CA GLU A 238 -8.84 -13.90 -6.23
C GLU A 238 -10.12 -13.39 -6.92
N GLN A 239 -11.29 -13.92 -6.53
CA GLN A 239 -12.61 -13.49 -7.01
C GLN A 239 -13.32 -12.59 -5.99
N SER A 240 -12.58 -12.01 -5.03
CA SER A 240 -13.15 -11.18 -3.98
C SER A 240 -12.42 -9.84 -3.86
N CYS A 241 -13.18 -8.76 -3.68
CA CYS A 241 -12.67 -7.44 -3.37
C CYS A 241 -13.33 -6.88 -2.10
N ARG A 242 -12.55 -6.74 -1.03
CA ARG A 242 -13.03 -6.20 0.25
C ARG A 242 -12.74 -4.72 0.37
N ILE A 243 -13.75 -3.94 0.71
CA ILE A 243 -13.65 -2.52 1.04
C ILE A 243 -13.53 -2.40 2.56
N VAL A 244 -12.36 -1.96 3.03
CA VAL A 244 -12.10 -1.57 4.42
C VAL A 244 -12.33 -0.07 4.52
N ASN A 245 -13.47 0.33 5.06
CA ASN A 245 -13.89 1.72 5.16
C ASN A 245 -13.80 2.21 6.61
N ILE A 246 -12.68 2.84 6.94
CA ILE A 246 -12.49 3.45 8.25
C ILE A 246 -13.01 4.88 8.18
N GLY A 247 -14.29 5.02 8.51
CA GLY A 247 -15.03 6.28 8.45
C GLY A 247 -14.52 7.38 9.39
N HIS A 248 -15.01 8.61 9.19
CA HIS A 248 -14.65 9.82 9.95
C HIS A 248 -15.37 9.96 11.31
N SER A 249 -15.72 8.88 12.02
CA SER A 249 -16.27 9.07 13.37
C SER A 249 -15.15 9.27 14.40
N ARG A 250 -14.42 10.38 14.27
CA ARG A 250 -13.78 10.96 15.46
C ARG A 250 -14.83 11.84 16.12
N THR A 251 -15.09 11.61 17.39
CA THR A 251 -15.75 12.61 18.23
C THR A 251 -14.82 13.81 18.26
N LEU A 252 -15.06 14.78 17.39
CA LEU A 252 -14.31 16.01 17.41
C LEU A 252 -14.89 16.85 18.54
N ASP A 253 -14.06 17.13 19.55
CA ASP A 253 -14.37 18.13 20.57
C ASP A 253 -14.11 19.50 19.95
N VAL A 254 -15.07 19.97 19.14
CA VAL A 254 -15.01 21.28 18.49
C VAL A 254 -15.84 22.25 19.31
N ALA A 255 -15.17 23.24 19.91
CA ALA A 255 -15.82 24.42 20.45
C ALA A 255 -15.59 25.60 19.48
N ILE A 256 -16.65 26.32 19.14
CA ILE A 256 -16.53 27.65 18.53
C ILE A 256 -16.52 28.64 19.69
N GLN A 257 -15.39 29.31 19.90
CA GLN A 257 -15.29 30.42 20.83
C GLN A 257 -15.36 31.73 20.05
N VAL A 258 -16.20 32.65 20.50
CA VAL A 258 -16.35 33.98 19.94
C VAL A 258 -15.96 34.97 21.03
N PRO A 259 -15.08 35.94 20.76
CA PRO A 259 -14.76 36.96 21.75
C PRO A 259 -16.06 37.69 22.16
N PRO A 260 -16.23 38.03 23.45
CA PRO A 260 -17.38 38.83 23.90
C PRO A 260 -17.42 40.23 23.27
N SER A 261 -16.27 40.72 22.79
CA SER A 261 -16.15 42.01 22.10
C SER A 261 -16.70 41.98 20.66
N GLU A 262 -17.25 43.11 20.18
CA GLU A 262 -17.78 43.21 18.82
C GLU A 262 -16.71 42.91 17.75
N LEU A 263 -17.03 42.01 16.84
CA LEU A 263 -16.14 41.63 15.74
C LEU A 263 -15.92 42.80 14.79
N SER A 264 -14.66 43.15 14.56
CA SER A 264 -14.26 44.14 13.56
C SER A 264 -13.55 43.48 12.37
N ALA A 265 -13.28 44.24 11.31
CA ALA A 265 -12.61 43.72 10.11
C ALA A 265 -11.18 43.19 10.38
N ILE A 266 -10.55 43.61 11.49
CA ILE A 266 -9.23 43.15 11.91
C ILE A 266 -9.30 42.85 13.41
N CYS A 267 -9.04 41.59 13.78
CA CYS A 267 -9.02 41.18 15.18
C CYS A 267 -7.82 41.83 15.90
N THR A 268 -8.08 42.62 16.95
CA THR A 268 -7.02 43.27 17.74
C THR A 268 -6.32 42.27 18.66
N HIS A 269 -5.12 42.60 19.13
CA HIS A 269 -4.41 41.76 20.09
C HIS A 269 -5.18 41.54 21.40
N GLU A 270 -5.98 42.52 21.84
CA GLU A 270 -6.88 42.38 23.00
C GLU A 270 -8.00 41.37 22.72
N GLN A 271 -8.63 41.44 21.54
CA GLN A 271 -9.67 40.48 21.13
C GLN A 271 -9.14 39.06 21.00
N TRP A 272 -7.89 38.89 20.56
CA TRP A 272 -7.23 37.58 20.56
C TRP A 272 -7.01 37.04 21.97
N ALA A 273 -6.64 37.90 22.92
CA ALA A 273 -6.39 37.51 24.31
C ALA A 273 -7.67 37.15 25.09
N GLU A 274 -8.87 37.51 24.59
CA GLU A 274 -10.15 37.12 25.19
C GLU A 274 -10.50 35.64 24.94
N VAL A 275 -9.87 35.01 23.93
CA VAL A 275 -10.23 33.68 23.44
C VAL A 275 -9.05 32.70 23.53
N LEU A 276 -7.82 33.20 23.39
CA LEU A 276 -6.61 32.39 23.48
C LEU A 276 -5.96 32.61 24.85
N GLU A 277 -6.00 31.58 25.71
CA GLU A 277 -5.15 31.50 26.91
C GLU A 277 -3.65 31.39 26.54
#